data_AF-A0A1Q4FR97-F1
#
_entry.id   AF-A0A1Q4FR97-F1
#
_cell.length_a   1.000
_cell.length_b   1.000
_cell.length_c   1.000
_cell.angle_alpha   90.00
_cell.angle_beta   90.00
_cell.angle_gamma   90.00
#
_symmetry.space_group_name_H-M   'P 1'
#
loop_
_entity.id
_entity.type
_entity.pdbx_description
1 polymer ?
#
loop_
_entity_poly.entity_id
_entity_poly.type
_entity_poly.pdbx_seq_one_letter_code
_entity_poly.pdbx_strand_id
1 'polypeptide(L)'
;MFVPARRALAWHSTSPSGTPVVRERYWISFQPGEIHACDGCHGVNQENQATPPSPPAQNTSIALRALLSRWRDKQIDLIFTDGLETR
;
A
#
# COMPACT_ATOMS: atom_id res chain seq x y z
N MET A 1 2.59 -4.74 2.50
CA MET A 1 3.97 -4.93 2.01
C MET A 1 4.87 -4.01 2.82
N PHE A 2 6.01 -4.48 3.31
CA PHE A 2 7.02 -3.60 3.90
C PHE A 2 7.99 -3.19 2.81
N VAL A 3 8.37 -1.92 2.81
CA VAL A 3 9.28 -1.36 1.82
C VAL A 3 10.35 -0.52 2.52
N PRO A 4 11.52 -0.32 1.90
CA PRO A 4 12.53 0.57 2.45
C PRO A 4 12.01 2.01 2.53
N ALA A 5 12.11 2.62 3.71
CA ALA A 5 11.87 4.06 3.88
C ALA A 5 12.99 4.87 3.21
N ARG A 6 12.69 6.11 2.82
CA ARG A 6 13.64 7.07 2.22
C ARG A 6 14.32 6.54 0.95
N ARG A 7 13.62 5.70 0.19
CA ARG A 7 14.01 5.21 -1.15
C ARG A 7 12.93 5.54 -2.16
N ALA A 8 13.34 5.80 -3.40
CA ALA A 8 12.43 5.89 -4.53
C ALA A 8 11.96 4.48 -4.92
N LEU A 9 10.66 4.29 -4.95
CA LEU A 9 10.03 3.00 -5.24
C LEU A 9 8.99 3.16 -6.35
N ALA A 10 8.77 2.09 -7.10
CA ALA A 10 7.67 1.92 -8.02
C ALA A 10 7.23 0.46 -7.98
N TRP A 11 5.95 0.19 -8.23
CA TRP A 11 5.41 -1.17 -8.24
C TRP A 11 4.45 -1.39 -9.41
N HIS A 12 4.47 -2.60 -9.96
CA HIS A 12 3.64 -2.98 -11.10
C HIS A 12 2.85 -4.23 -10.75
N SER A 13 1.58 -4.30 -11.15
CA SER A 13 0.84 -5.56 -11.11
C SER A 13 1.30 -6.45 -12.27
N THR A 14 1.34 -7.76 -12.05
CA THR A 14 1.78 -8.73 -13.05
C THR A 14 0.69 -9.78 -13.28
N SER A 15 0.66 -10.35 -14.47
CA SER A 15 -0.10 -11.56 -14.77
C SER A 15 0.51 -12.76 -14.01
N PRO A 16 -0.18 -13.91 -13.95
CA PRO A 16 0.40 -15.13 -13.39
C PRO A 16 1.71 -15.57 -14.06
N SER A 17 1.92 -15.18 -15.32
CA SER A 17 3.17 -15.43 -16.06
C SER A 17 4.27 -14.38 -15.82
N GLY A 18 4.06 -13.43 -14.89
CA GLY A 18 5.00 -12.36 -14.57
C GLY A 18 4.99 -11.19 -15.55
N THR A 19 4.09 -11.17 -16.54
CA THR A 19 3.98 -10.07 -17.50
C THR A 19 3.36 -8.85 -16.83
N PRO A 20 3.98 -7.67 -16.85
CA PRO A 20 3.39 -6.47 -16.25
C PRO A 20 2.05 -6.07 -16.90
N VAL A 21 1.02 -5.84 -16.08
CA VAL A 21 -0.34 -5.47 -16.52
C VAL A 21 -0.61 -3.99 -16.26
N VAL A 22 -0.33 -3.50 -15.05
CA VAL A 22 -0.40 -2.06 -14.71
C VAL A 22 0.93 -1.63 -14.11
N ARG A 23 1.43 -0.48 -14.54
CA ARG A 23 2.69 0.06 -14.08
C ARG A 23 2.52 1.42 -13.42
N GLU A 24 2.87 1.53 -12.15
CA GLU A 24 3.19 2.81 -11.53
C GLU A 24 4.33 3.48 -12.31
N ARG A 25 4.10 4.73 -12.71
CA ARG A 25 5.04 5.53 -13.51
C ARG A 25 5.73 6.61 -12.69
N TYR A 26 5.26 6.82 -11.46
CA TYR A 26 5.86 7.77 -10.54
C TYR A 26 6.78 7.06 -9.55
N TRP A 27 7.80 7.80 -9.12
CA TRP A 27 8.58 7.43 -7.95
C TRP A 27 7.82 7.85 -6.71
N ILE A 28 7.56 6.90 -5.83
CA ILE A 28 6.92 7.15 -4.54
C ILE A 28 7.98 6.88 -3.46
N SER A 29 7.99 7.72 -2.43
CA SER A 29 8.86 7.57 -1.26
C SER A 29 8.02 7.55 0.00
N PHE A 30 8.58 6.94 1.04
CA PHE A 30 7.94 6.77 2.33
C PHE A 30 8.86 7.26 3.45
N GLN A 31 8.28 7.91 4.46
CA GLN A 31 8.94 8.16 5.74
C GLN A 31 8.92 6.89 6.61
N PRO A 32 9.84 6.78 7.59
CA PRO A 32 9.75 5.73 8.60
C PRO A 32 8.38 5.75 9.29
N GLY A 33 7.73 4.58 9.38
CA GLY A 33 6.40 4.43 10.00
C GLY A 33 5.21 4.85 9.12
N GLU A 34 5.44 5.39 7.93
CA GLU A 34 4.35 5.81 7.03
C GLU A 34 3.61 4.61 6.41
N ILE A 35 2.27 4.70 6.35
CA ILE A 35 1.40 3.71 5.72
C ILE A 35 0.62 4.39 4.61
N HIS A 36 0.76 3.91 3.37
CA HIS A 36 -0.14 4.27 2.27
C HIS A 36 -1.07 3.10 1.97
N ALA A 37 -2.35 3.41 1.78
CA ALA A 37 -3.36 2.46 1.35
C ALA A 37 -4.13 3.06 0.17
N CYS A 38 -4.11 2.35 -0.95
CA CYS A 38 -4.90 2.69 -2.13
C CYS A 38 -6.00 1.63 -2.31
N ASP A 39 -7.17 2.08 -2.73
CA ASP A 39 -8.34 1.28 -3.08
C ASP A 39 -8.29 0.77 -4.54
N GLY A 40 -7.28 1.16 -5.32
CA GLY A 40 -7.07 0.67 -6.68
C GLY A 40 -5.76 1.18 -7.29
N CYS A 41 -5.37 0.58 -8.42
CA CYS A 41 -4.28 1.10 -9.25
C CYS A 41 -4.84 2.28 -10.06
N HIS A 42 -4.48 3.52 -9.69
CA HIS A 42 -5.07 4.75 -10.26
C HIS A 42 -6.57 4.92 -9.95
N GLY A 43 -6.99 4.47 -8.75
CA GLY A 43 -8.34 4.66 -8.22
C GLY A 43 -8.68 6.15 -8.09
N VAL A 44 -9.91 6.50 -8.45
CA VAL A 44 -10.42 7.87 -8.30
C VAL A 44 -10.80 8.07 -6.83
N ASN A 45 -10.25 9.10 -6.18
CA ASN A 45 -10.63 9.41 -4.80
C ASN A 45 -12.03 10.05 -4.73
N GLN A 46 -12.34 10.97 -5.63
CA GLN A 46 -13.65 11.66 -5.69
C GLN A 46 -14.09 11.93 -7.13
N GLU A 47 -13.26 12.60 -7.91
CA GLU A 47 -13.56 13.00 -9.30
C GLU A 47 -12.43 12.65 -10.25
N ASN A 48 -12.78 12.41 -11.52
CA ASN A 48 -11.83 12.27 -12.60
C ASN A 48 -12.29 13.01 -13.86
N GLN A 49 -11.40 13.12 -14.83
CA GLN A 49 -11.67 13.77 -16.13
C GLN A 49 -12.40 12.85 -17.12
N ALA A 50 -12.89 11.68 -16.69
CA ALA A 50 -13.60 10.75 -17.57
C ALA A 50 -15.08 11.13 -17.70
N THR A 51 -15.70 10.87 -18.85
CA THR A 51 -17.12 11.14 -19.09
C THR A 51 -17.83 9.86 -19.56
N PRO A 52 -18.81 9.32 -18.81
CA PRO A 52 -19.21 9.76 -17.46
C PRO A 52 -18.09 9.52 -16.42
N PRO A 53 -18.10 10.23 -15.28
CA PRO A 53 -17.09 10.07 -14.24
C PRO A 53 -17.02 8.62 -13.76
N SER A 54 -15.82 8.10 -13.56
CA SER A 54 -15.68 6.78 -12.94
C SER A 54 -15.99 6.88 -11.45
N PRO A 55 -16.75 5.93 -10.87
CA PRO A 55 -17.04 5.96 -9.45
C PRO A 55 -15.73 5.83 -8.64
N PRO A 56 -15.70 6.38 -7.41
CA PRO A 56 -14.57 6.18 -6.52
C PRO A 56 -14.29 4.70 -6.32
N ALA A 57 -13.01 4.35 -6.17
CA ALA A 57 -12.67 2.97 -5.91
C ALA A 57 -13.19 2.54 -4.52
N GLN A 58 -13.75 1.33 -4.45
CA GLN A 58 -14.41 0.81 -3.23
C GLN A 58 -13.67 -0.40 -2.66
N ASN A 59 -12.52 -0.78 -3.22
CA ASN A 59 -11.82 -1.96 -2.76
C ASN A 59 -11.19 -1.68 -1.40
N THR A 60 -11.45 -2.57 -0.45
CA THR A 60 -10.81 -2.52 0.86
C THR A 60 -9.35 -2.97 0.75
N SER A 61 -8.45 -2.33 1.49
CA SER A 61 -7.05 -2.73 1.61
C SER A 61 -6.89 -4.03 2.44
N ILE A 62 -7.35 -5.15 1.88
CA ILE A 62 -7.38 -6.46 2.56
C ILE A 62 -6.00 -6.89 3.08
N ALA A 63 -4.94 -6.57 2.35
CA ALA A 63 -3.57 -6.88 2.73
C ALA A 63 -3.13 -6.13 4.01
N LEU A 64 -3.54 -4.87 4.16
CA LEU A 64 -3.26 -4.09 5.37
C LEU A 64 -4.06 -4.66 6.55
N ARG A 65 -5.34 -4.96 6.36
CA ARG A 65 -6.18 -5.56 7.42
C ARG A 65 -5.65 -6.90 7.89
N ALA A 66 -5.22 -7.75 6.96
CA ALA A 66 -4.60 -9.04 7.27
C ALA A 66 -3.29 -8.86 8.04
N LEU A 67 -2.46 -7.88 7.66
CA LEU A 67 -1.23 -7.54 8.36
C LEU A 67 -1.50 -7.13 9.81
N LEU A 68 -2.43 -6.18 10.01
CA LEU A 68 -2.81 -5.70 11.34
C LEU A 68 -3.40 -6.82 12.22
N SER A 69 -4.23 -7.69 11.64
CA SER A 69 -4.81 -8.83 12.35
C SER A 69 -3.71 -9.80 12.81
N ARG A 70 -2.80 -10.17 11.89
CA ARG A 70 -1.66 -11.02 12.22
C ARG A 70 -0.80 -10.41 13.33
N TRP A 71 -0.57 -9.11 13.31
CA TRP A 71 0.21 -8.43 14.34
C TRP A 71 -0.49 -8.41 15.71
N ARG A 72 -1.77 -8.04 15.75
CA ARG A 72 -2.58 -8.13 16.97
C ARG A 72 -2.53 -9.52 17.59
N ASP A 73 -2.68 -10.55 16.76
CA ASP A 73 -2.83 -11.93 17.23
C ASP A 73 -1.49 -12.61 17.59
N LYS A 74 -0.35 -12.09 17.08
CA LYS A 74 0.96 -12.77 17.20
C LYS A 74 2.12 -11.92 17.73
N GLN A 75 1.97 -10.60 17.90
CA GLN A 75 3.07 -9.69 18.22
C GLN A 75 2.70 -8.62 19.27
N ILE A 76 1.78 -8.94 20.18
CA ILE A 76 1.19 -7.97 21.14
C ILE A 76 2.22 -7.21 21.99
N ASP A 77 3.41 -7.77 22.21
CA ASP A 77 4.45 -7.17 23.05
C ASP A 77 5.41 -6.22 22.31
N LEU A 78 5.48 -6.22 20.98
CA LEU A 78 6.50 -5.46 20.23
C LEU A 78 6.04 -4.09 19.74
N ILE A 79 4.74 -3.81 19.81
CA ILE A 79 4.17 -2.63 19.14
C ILE A 79 4.46 -1.32 19.90
N PHE A 80 4.94 -1.39 21.16
CA PHE A 80 5.23 -0.23 22.00
C PHE A 80 6.53 -0.32 22.83
N THR A 81 7.35 -1.37 22.67
CA THR A 81 8.49 -1.59 23.58
C THR A 81 9.66 -0.64 23.37
N ASP A 82 9.84 -0.07 22.17
CA ASP A 82 11.13 0.54 21.83
C ASP A 82 11.14 1.40 20.55
N GLY A 83 9.96 1.85 20.07
CA GLY A 83 9.90 2.76 18.91
C GLY A 83 10.51 2.22 17.61
N LEU A 84 10.79 0.90 17.55
CA LEU A 84 11.52 0.22 16.46
C LEU A 84 12.99 0.65 16.30
N GLU A 85 13.58 1.35 17.28
CA GLU A 85 14.92 1.97 17.16
C GLU A 85 16.07 1.10 17.69
N THR A 86 15.78 0.03 18.44
CA THR A 86 16.81 -0.90 18.95
C THR A 86 16.53 -2.32 18.49
N ARG A 87 17.56 -2.95 17.92
CA ARG A 87 17.56 -4.32 17.39
C ARG A 87 18.51 -5.19 18.20
#